data_AF-A0A2D7VSM1-F1
#
_entry.id   AF-A0A2D7VSM1-F1
#
_cell.length_a   1.000
_cell.length_b   1.000
_cell.length_c   1.000
_cell.angle_alpha   90.00
_cell.angle_beta   90.00
_cell.angle_gamma   90.00
#
_symmetry.space_group_name_H-M   'P 1'
#
loop_
_entity.id
_entity.type
_entity.pdbx_description
1 polymer ?
#
loop_
_entity_poly.entity_id
_entity_poly.type
_entity_poly.pdbx_seq_one_letter_code
_entity_poly.pdbx_strand_id
1 'polypeptide(L)'
;MKRILLPTDFSENAYNAIAYALQLYKQETCTFYLLHTYTPAMISAGSMMDSYSAITLQEVAKENADKKMDALKEKLEASFKNPKHSLKYATSFNMLISEMELIIEEKGIDLVIIDE
;
A
#
# COMPACT_ATOMS: atom_id res chain seq x y z
N MET A 1 5.95 17.12 -10.88
CA MET A 1 5.48 15.73 -10.95
C MET A 1 4.94 15.39 -9.58
N LYS A 2 3.63 15.11 -9.47
CA LYS A 2 2.99 14.87 -8.17
C LYS A 2 3.32 13.47 -7.66
N ARG A 3 3.52 13.32 -6.35
CA ARG A 3 3.74 12.06 -5.65
C ARG A 3 2.58 11.84 -4.70
N ILE A 4 1.77 10.80 -4.96
CA ILE A 4 0.51 10.58 -4.27
C ILE A 4 0.59 9.23 -3.55
N LEU A 5 0.29 9.22 -2.26
CA LEU A 5 0.23 8.01 -1.44
C LEU A 5 -1.21 7.50 -1.35
N LEU A 6 -1.38 6.21 -1.57
CA LEU A 6 -2.66 5.51 -1.59
C LEU A 6 -2.56 4.26 -0.73
N PRO A 7 -2.95 4.31 0.56
CA PRO A 7 -3.04 3.11 1.37
C PRO A 7 -4.15 2.18 0.87
N THR A 8 -4.00 0.89 1.15
CA THR A 8 -5.00 -0.13 0.81
C THR A 8 -4.98 -1.28 1.80
N ASP A 9 -6.18 -1.74 2.15
CA ASP A 9 -6.44 -2.99 2.87
C ASP A 9 -6.89 -4.11 1.92
N PHE A 10 -6.78 -3.89 0.61
CA PHE A 10 -7.28 -4.73 -0.49
C PHE A 10 -8.81 -4.86 -0.57
N SER A 11 -9.56 -4.02 0.15
CA SER A 11 -11.02 -3.95 0.01
C SER A 11 -11.43 -3.37 -1.34
N GLU A 12 -12.71 -3.55 -1.67
CA GLU A 12 -13.30 -2.93 -2.85
C GLU A 12 -13.33 -1.40 -2.72
N ASN A 13 -13.52 -0.87 -1.51
CA ASN A 13 -13.50 0.57 -1.24
C ASN A 13 -12.12 1.17 -1.53
N ALA A 14 -11.06 0.54 -1.02
CA ALA A 14 -9.69 0.97 -1.30
C ALA A 14 -9.38 0.89 -2.81
N TYR A 15 -9.82 -0.17 -3.50
CA TYR A 15 -9.67 -0.27 -4.96
C TYR A 15 -10.39 0.88 -5.68
N ASN A 16 -11.62 1.21 -5.27
CA ASN A 16 -12.41 2.28 -5.86
C ASN A 16 -11.78 3.66 -5.60
N ALA A 17 -11.24 3.91 -4.40
CA ALA A 17 -10.50 5.13 -4.09
C ALA A 17 -9.23 5.28 -4.95
N ILE A 18 -8.47 4.19 -5.12
CA ILE A 18 -7.30 4.18 -6.02
C ILE A 18 -7.74 4.47 -7.47
N ALA A 19 -8.76 3.77 -7.96
CA ALA A 19 -9.29 3.95 -9.31
C ALA A 19 -9.77 5.41 -9.54
N TYR A 20 -10.43 5.99 -8.54
CA TYR A 20 -10.85 7.38 -8.56
C TYR A 20 -9.65 8.33 -8.63
N ALA A 21 -8.63 8.13 -7.79
CA ALA A 21 -7.41 8.94 -7.80
C ALA A 21 -6.68 8.89 -9.15
N LEU A 22 -6.56 7.71 -9.75
CA LEU A 22 -5.98 7.54 -11.09
C LEU A 22 -6.78 8.32 -12.15
N GLN A 23 -8.10 8.31 -12.09
CA GLN A 23 -8.93 9.06 -13.04
C GLN A 23 -8.91 10.57 -12.79
N LEU A 24 -8.93 10.99 -11.53
CA LEU A 24 -8.90 12.40 -11.12
C LEU A 24 -7.65 13.09 -11.67
N TYR A 25 -6.50 12.42 -11.59
CA TYR A 25 -5.22 12.94 -12.06
C TYR A 25 -4.85 12.48 -13.48
N LYS A 26 -5.79 12.01 -14.31
CA LYS A 26 -5.50 11.45 -15.65
C LYS A 26 -4.70 12.37 -16.58
N GLN A 27 -4.79 13.69 -16.40
CA GLN A 27 -4.05 14.66 -17.22
C GLN A 27 -2.72 15.11 -16.64
N GLU A 28 -2.40 14.74 -15.41
CA GLU A 28 -1.18 15.14 -14.69
C GLU A 28 -0.15 14.02 -14.68
N THR A 29 1.14 14.38 -14.65
CA THR A 29 2.23 13.43 -14.45
C THR A 29 2.38 13.12 -12.96
N CYS A 30 2.08 11.88 -12.60
CA CYS A 30 1.96 11.42 -11.22
C CYS A 30 2.74 10.12 -10.99
N THR A 31 3.40 10.02 -9.84
CA THR A 31 3.82 8.73 -9.27
C THR A 31 2.88 8.41 -8.12
N PHE A 32 2.17 7.30 -8.26
CA PHE A 32 1.30 6.76 -7.22
C PHE A 32 2.07 5.71 -6.43
N TYR A 33 2.13 5.89 -5.12
CA TYR A 33 2.71 4.96 -4.15
C TYR A 33 1.55 4.24 -3.46
N LEU A 34 1.36 2.96 -3.77
CA LEU A 34 0.43 2.10 -3.06
C LEU A 34 1.08 1.62 -1.75
N LEU A 35 0.34 1.61 -0.65
CA LEU A 35 0.85 1.16 0.64
C LEU A 35 -0.07 0.13 1.26
N HIS A 36 0.48 -1.02 1.63
CA HIS A 36 -0.19 -1.94 2.55
C HIS A 36 0.68 -2.20 3.76
N THR A 37 0.11 -2.03 4.95
CA THR A 37 0.77 -2.41 6.20
C THR A 37 0.14 -3.65 6.78
N TYR A 38 0.96 -4.59 7.25
CA TYR A 38 0.50 -5.80 7.92
C TYR A 38 1.11 -5.85 9.33
N THR A 39 0.24 -5.84 10.33
CA THR A 39 0.62 -6.08 11.73
C THR A 39 0.06 -7.43 12.16
N PRO A 40 0.84 -8.29 12.84
CA PRO A 40 0.29 -9.49 13.45
C PRO A 40 -0.68 -9.06 14.54
N ALA A 41 -1.87 -9.65 14.53
CA ALA A 41 -2.87 -9.49 15.58
C ALA A 41 -2.32 -9.77 17.00
N MET A 42 -1.18 -10.45 17.12
CA MET A 42 -0.63 -10.91 18.40
C MET A 42 0.14 -9.85 19.20
N ILE A 43 0.55 -8.71 18.60
CA ILE A 43 0.96 -7.54 19.41
C ILE A 43 -0.26 -7.00 20.19
N SER A 44 -1.47 -7.18 19.68
CA SER A 44 -2.70 -6.79 20.39
C SER A 44 -3.18 -7.83 21.43
N ALA A 45 -2.74 -9.09 21.33
CA ALA A 45 -3.29 -10.22 22.09
C ALA A 45 -2.38 -10.81 23.19
N GLY A 46 -1.14 -10.32 23.36
CA GLY A 46 -0.28 -10.69 24.51
C GLY A 46 0.21 -12.15 24.54
N SER A 47 0.14 -12.87 23.43
CA SER A 47 0.55 -14.27 23.36
C SER A 47 2.08 -14.42 23.29
N MET A 48 2.65 -15.28 24.13
CA MET A 48 4.06 -15.66 24.06
C MET A 48 4.28 -16.68 22.93
N MET A 49 4.59 -16.20 21.72
CA MET A 49 5.14 -17.02 20.64
C MET A 49 6.66 -17.08 20.79
N ASP A 50 7.28 -18.22 20.48
CA ASP A 50 8.73 -18.25 20.36
C ASP A 50 9.21 -17.42 19.15
N SER A 51 10.45 -16.95 19.22
CA SER A 51 11.00 -16.03 18.21
C SER A 51 11.02 -16.63 16.80
N TYR A 52 11.15 -17.96 16.67
CA TYR A 52 11.19 -18.63 15.38
C TYR A 52 9.82 -18.63 14.71
N SER A 53 8.76 -18.99 15.43
CA SER A 53 7.40 -18.98 14.91
C SER A 53 6.94 -17.57 14.53
N ALA A 54 7.37 -16.55 15.30
CA ALA A 54 7.09 -15.16 15.00
C ALA A 54 7.75 -14.69 13.69
N ILE A 55 9.01 -15.07 13.46
CA ILE A 55 9.74 -14.75 12.22
C ILE A 55 9.08 -15.42 11.01
N THR A 56 8.77 -16.72 11.10
CA THR A 56 8.12 -17.45 10.00
C THR A 56 6.74 -16.86 9.68
N LEU A 57 5.96 -16.48 10.69
CA LEU A 57 4.66 -15.84 10.47
C LEU A 57 4.81 -14.47 9.78
N GLN A 58 5.83 -13.69 10.15
CA GLN A 58 6.13 -12.41 9.53
C GLN A 58 6.53 -12.58 8.05
N GLU A 59 7.36 -13.57 7.72
CA GLU A 59 7.76 -13.88 6.34
C GLU A 59 6.54 -14.28 5.49
N VAL A 60 5.68 -15.18 6.01
CA VAL A 60 4.46 -15.59 5.32
C VAL A 60 3.49 -14.42 5.13
N ALA A 61 3.33 -13.55 6.13
CA ALA A 61 2.49 -12.37 6.03
C ALA A 61 3.02 -11.41 4.95
N LYS A 62 4.34 -11.20 4.90
CA LYS A 62 5.00 -10.40 3.88
C LYS A 62 4.78 -10.97 2.47
N GLU A 63 5.06 -12.25 2.26
CA GLU A 63 4.87 -12.88 0.96
C GLU A 63 3.42 -12.77 0.46
N ASN A 64 2.45 -12.94 1.36
CA ASN A 64 1.04 -12.79 1.02
C ASN A 64 0.67 -11.35 0.68
N ALA A 65 1.22 -10.38 1.40
CA ALA A 65 1.04 -8.96 1.11
C ALA A 65 1.63 -8.59 -0.26
N ASP A 66 2.86 -9.03 -0.55
CA ASP A 66 3.54 -8.77 -1.82
C ASP A 66 2.77 -9.38 -3.00
N LYS A 67 2.34 -10.65 -2.88
CA LYS A 67 1.51 -11.31 -3.92
C LYS A 67 0.20 -10.56 -4.20
N LYS A 68 -0.50 -10.10 -3.17
CA LYS A 68 -1.73 -9.30 -3.33
C LYS A 68 -1.45 -7.95 -3.97
N MET A 69 -0.32 -7.33 -3.62
CA MET A 69 0.07 -6.03 -4.14
C MET A 69 0.48 -6.09 -5.61
N ASP A 70 1.22 -7.14 -6.00
CA ASP A 70 1.52 -7.42 -7.40
C ASP A 70 0.24 -7.59 -8.21
N ALA A 71 -0.70 -8.43 -7.74
CA ALA A 71 -1.98 -8.63 -8.42
C ALA A 71 -2.81 -7.33 -8.53
N LEU A 72 -2.82 -6.50 -7.48
CA LEU A 72 -3.47 -5.19 -7.50
C LEU A 72 -2.81 -4.26 -8.53
N LYS A 73 -1.48 -4.17 -8.52
CA LYS A 73 -0.72 -3.34 -9.45
C LYS A 73 -0.98 -3.76 -10.90
N GLU A 74 -0.90 -5.05 -11.20
CA GLU A 74 -1.18 -5.59 -12.54
C GLU A 74 -2.61 -5.25 -12.99
N LYS A 75 -3.60 -5.44 -12.11
CA LYS A 75 -5.00 -5.09 -12.39
C LYS A 75 -5.16 -3.60 -12.71
N LEU A 76 -4.53 -2.72 -11.93
CA LEU A 76 -4.56 -1.27 -12.15
C LEU A 76 -3.86 -0.88 -13.45
N GLU A 77 -2.68 -1.43 -13.74
CA GLU A 77 -1.93 -1.16 -14.97
C GLU A 77 -2.69 -1.64 -16.22
N ALA A 78 -3.39 -2.77 -16.12
CA ALA A 78 -4.25 -3.28 -17.19
C ALA A 78 -5.49 -2.39 -17.42
N SER A 79 -6.10 -1.90 -16.34
CA SER A 79 -7.35 -1.12 -16.36
C SER A 79 -7.14 0.36 -16.72
N PHE A 80 -6.02 0.94 -16.30
CA PHE A 80 -5.73 2.38 -16.39
C PHE A 80 -4.43 2.62 -17.15
N LYS A 81 -4.45 2.39 -18.48
CA LYS A 81 -3.30 2.65 -19.34
C LYS A 81 -3.06 4.14 -19.51
N ASN A 82 -2.14 4.70 -18.71
CA ASN A 82 -1.78 6.11 -18.78
C ASN A 82 -0.25 6.30 -18.74
N PRO A 83 0.39 6.78 -19.83
CA PRO A 83 1.84 6.97 -19.86
C PRO A 83 2.32 8.11 -18.94
N LYS A 84 1.42 8.96 -18.44
CA LYS A 84 1.76 10.00 -17.46
C LYS A 84 1.85 9.47 -16.02
N HIS A 85 1.38 8.24 -15.79
CA HIS A 85 1.28 7.66 -14.46
C HIS A 85 2.32 6.56 -14.26
N SER A 86 2.89 6.50 -13.06
CA SER A 86 3.75 5.41 -12.61
C SER A 86 3.21 4.85 -11.30
N LEU A 87 3.07 3.54 -11.22
CA LEU A 87 2.63 2.83 -10.02
C LEU A 87 3.83 2.17 -9.35
N LYS A 88 4.01 2.47 -8.06
CA LYS A 88 4.97 1.82 -7.16
C LYS A 88 4.19 1.32 -5.95
N TYR A 89 4.70 0.31 -5.27
CA TYR A 89 4.12 -0.11 -4.01
C TYR A 89 5.18 -0.34 -2.93
N ALA A 90 4.72 -0.31 -1.69
CA ALA A 90 5.44 -0.77 -0.51
C ALA A 90 4.52 -1.66 0.33
N THR A 91 5.10 -2.73 0.89
CA THR A 91 4.48 -3.53 1.95
C THR A 91 5.35 -3.40 3.19
N SER A 92 4.75 -3.13 4.35
CA SER A 92 5.50 -2.91 5.59
C SER A 92 4.90 -3.63 6.79
N PHE A 93 5.79 -4.19 7.61
CA PHE A 93 5.45 -4.70 8.93
C PHE A 93 5.46 -3.53 9.92
N ASN A 94 4.39 -2.76 9.95
CA ASN A 94 4.31 -1.54 10.76
C ASN A 94 2.85 -1.12 10.97
N MET A 95 2.61 -0.17 11.87
CA MET A 95 1.31 0.51 11.94
C MET A 95 1.14 1.44 10.74
N LEU A 96 -0.08 1.52 10.20
CA LEU A 96 -0.39 2.29 8.99
C LEU A 96 0.06 3.75 9.09
N ILE A 97 -0.34 4.44 10.15
CA ILE A 97 -0.02 5.87 10.33
C ILE A 97 1.50 6.09 10.41
N SER A 98 2.21 5.26 11.19
CA SER A 98 3.67 5.36 11.33
C SER A 98 4.39 5.11 10.00
N GLU A 99 3.94 4.13 9.22
CA GLU A 99 4.53 3.87 7.91
C GLU A 99 4.22 4.97 6.90
N MET A 100 3.02 5.55 6.96
CA MET A 100 2.64 6.68 6.12
C MET A 100 3.55 7.89 6.39
N GLU A 101 3.79 8.22 7.65
CA GLU A 101 4.70 9.32 8.03
C GLU A 101 6.11 9.12 7.45
N LEU A 102 6.65 7.90 7.56
CA LEU A 102 7.96 7.56 6.99
C LEU A 102 7.99 7.71 5.46
N ILE A 103 6.98 7.18 4.76
CA ILE A 103 6.92 7.25 3.30
C ILE A 103 6.69 8.69 2.83
N ILE A 104 5.90 9.47 3.56
CA ILE A 104 5.67 10.90 3.26
C ILE A 104 6.99 11.65 3.27
N GLU A 105 7.82 11.46 4.29
CA GLU A 105 9.13 12.09 4.40
C GLU A 105 10.11 11.55 3.34
N GLU A 106 10.28 10.23 3.25
CA GLU A 106 11.29 9.59 2.40
C GLU A 106 11.03 9.82 0.91
N LYS A 107 9.75 9.76 0.50
CA LYS A 107 9.35 9.91 -0.90
C LYS A 107 8.87 11.31 -1.23
N GLY A 108 8.82 12.26 -0.29
CA GLY A 108 8.32 13.61 -0.52
C GLY A 108 6.92 13.61 -1.12
N ILE A 109 5.98 12.96 -0.42
CA ILE A 109 4.58 12.83 -0.85
C ILE A 109 3.88 14.18 -0.78
N ASP A 110 3.19 14.57 -1.86
CA ASP A 110 2.44 15.82 -1.95
C ASP A 110 1.00 15.68 -1.43
N LEU A 111 0.43 14.48 -1.52
CA LEU A 111 -0.96 14.19 -1.17
C LEU A 111 -1.14 12.73 -0.75
N VAL A 112 -1.98 12.53 0.27
CA VAL A 112 -2.51 11.22 0.65
C VAL A 112 -4.00 11.17 0.31
N ILE A 113 -4.47 10.08 -0.31
CA ILE A 113 -5.90 9.84 -0.54
C ILE A 113 -6.26 8.52 0.13
N ILE A 114 -7.23 8.55 1.03
CA ILE A 114 -7.73 7.39 1.78
C ILE A 114 -9.20 7.14 1.41
N ASP A 115 -9.65 5.89 1.52
CA ASP A 115 -11.07 5.55 1.51
C ASP A 115 -11.72 5.83 2.86
N GLU A 116 -13.03 6.09 2.85
CA GLU A 116 -13.88 6.26 4.03
C GLU A 116 -14.75 5.01 4.24
#